data_AF-A0AA86UFN2-F1
#
_entry.id   AF-A0AA86UFN2-F1
#
_cell.length_a   1.000
_cell.length_b   1.000
_cell.length_c   1.000
_cell.angle_alpha   90.00
_cell.angle_beta   90.00
_cell.angle_gamma   90.00
#
_symmetry.space_group_name_H-M   'P 1'
#
loop_
_entity.id
_entity.type
_entity.pdbx_description
1 polymer ?
#
loop_
_entity_poly.entity_id
_entity_poly.type
_entity_poly.pdbx_seq_one_letter_code
_entity_poly.pdbx_strand_id
1 'polypeptide(L)'
;MNKELSQSDYDEESNYSEEQSQEELIEEYRDIDDFENYEVSNLGQVRNKKTGRILKPYEDKDGYLTVGLYLNKIKKTCKIHRLVAQAFLENPNNYNEVDHVDCIKFNNNVQNLRWCSRSNNQKNKNSNNFGDKFIFVDQLPEDAVEVWYYSGHFFNDYYWSQTLNQLYFNNGVRIRQVIPKIQNIYYYCSCQSKQNDNIQMSMTKLQKGLFNNQ
;
A
#
# COMPACT_ATOMS: atom_id res chain seq x y z
N MET A 1 39.90 -10.61 35.45
CA MET A 1 38.87 -11.45 36.08
C MET A 1 37.64 -11.34 35.18
N ASN A 2 37.65 -12.13 34.10
CA ASN A 2 36.59 -12.13 33.10
C ASN A 2 35.45 -12.98 33.67
N LYS A 3 34.28 -12.36 33.89
CA LYS A 3 33.05 -13.12 34.12
C LYS A 3 32.66 -13.72 32.77
N GLU A 4 32.83 -15.03 32.64
CA GLU A 4 32.19 -15.78 31.56
C GLU A 4 30.68 -15.69 31.77
N LEU A 5 29.97 -15.15 30.77
CA LEU A 5 28.51 -15.14 30.71
C LEU A 5 28.01 -16.57 30.58
N SER A 6 26.94 -16.90 31.28
CA SER A 6 26.46 -18.29 31.37
C SER A 6 25.67 -18.66 30.10
N GLN A 7 25.74 -19.93 29.69
CA GLN A 7 25.10 -20.43 28.47
C GLN A 7 23.58 -20.14 28.43
N SER A 8 22.93 -20.05 29.59
CA SER A 8 21.50 -19.72 29.73
C SER A 8 21.16 -18.27 29.39
N ASP A 9 22.12 -17.34 29.46
CA ASP A 9 21.91 -15.93 29.13
C ASP A 9 21.84 -15.73 27.58
N TYR A 10 22.45 -16.63 26.80
CA TYR A 10 22.41 -16.61 25.33
C TYR A 10 21.11 -17.19 24.74
N ASP A 11 20.48 -18.12 25.46
CA ASP A 11 19.24 -18.78 25.01
C ASP A 11 17.98 -17.91 25.25
N GLU A 12 18.02 -16.97 26.22
CA GLU A 12 16.93 -16.02 26.46
C GLU A 12 16.93 -14.82 25.49
N GLU A 13 18.11 -14.30 25.09
CA GLU A 13 18.22 -13.23 24.09
C GLU A 13 17.85 -13.69 22.68
N SER A 14 18.10 -14.96 22.33
CA SER A 14 17.72 -15.52 21.02
C SER A 14 16.22 -15.74 20.89
N ASN A 15 15.52 -16.11 21.98
CA ASN A 15 14.06 -16.24 21.97
C ASN A 15 13.35 -14.87 21.90
N TYR A 16 13.88 -13.84 22.55
CA TYR A 16 13.29 -12.49 22.52
C TYR A 16 13.41 -11.81 21.14
N SER A 17 14.46 -12.14 20.39
CA SER A 17 14.71 -11.61 19.04
C SER A 17 14.03 -12.41 17.93
N GLU A 18 13.75 -13.69 18.14
CA GLU A 18 12.93 -14.50 17.24
C GLU A 18 11.42 -14.18 17.38
N GLU A 19 10.92 -13.87 18.57
CA GLU A 19 9.51 -13.51 18.80
C GLU A 19 9.12 -12.13 18.24
N GLN A 20 10.07 -11.18 18.09
CA GLN A 20 9.81 -9.89 17.42
C GLN A 20 9.82 -9.97 15.89
N SER A 21 10.13 -11.13 15.29
CA SER A 21 10.36 -11.27 13.85
C SER A 21 9.14 -11.68 13.02
N GLN A 22 7.94 -11.81 13.61
CA GLN A 22 6.71 -12.16 12.89
C GLN A 22 5.45 -11.46 13.42
N GLU A 23 5.44 -10.13 13.47
CA GLU A 23 4.17 -9.44 13.18
C GLU A 23 4.03 -9.37 11.65
N GLU A 24 3.68 -10.52 11.05
CA GLU A 24 2.98 -10.48 9.77
C GLU A 24 1.79 -9.53 9.96
N LEU A 25 1.63 -8.52 9.10
CA LEU A 25 0.38 -7.76 9.03
C LEU A 25 -0.73 -8.74 8.66
N ILE A 26 -1.33 -9.37 9.68
CA ILE A 26 -2.40 -10.35 9.50
C ILE A 26 -3.51 -9.64 8.73
N GLU A 27 -3.88 -10.20 7.58
CA GLU A 27 -4.99 -9.69 6.81
C GLU A 27 -6.27 -9.91 7.62
N GLU A 28 -6.73 -8.84 8.26
CA GLU A 28 -7.97 -8.84 9.04
C GLU A 28 -9.13 -8.50 8.12
N TYR A 29 -10.21 -9.28 8.19
CA TYR A 29 -11.46 -8.99 7.50
C TYR A 29 -12.53 -8.54 8.48
N ARG A 30 -13.27 -7.49 8.11
CA ARG A 30 -14.39 -6.96 8.88
C ARG A 30 -15.66 -6.92 8.04
N ASP A 31 -16.80 -7.06 8.70
CA ASP A 31 -18.10 -6.97 8.05
C ASP A 31 -18.31 -5.58 7.43
N ILE A 32 -18.99 -5.54 6.28
CA ILE A 32 -19.37 -4.28 5.64
C ILE A 32 -20.79 -3.92 6.09
N ASP A 33 -20.94 -2.74 6.69
CA ASP A 33 -22.25 -2.18 7.07
C ASP A 33 -23.24 -2.21 5.90
N ASP A 34 -24.50 -2.55 6.19
CA ASP A 34 -25.59 -2.78 5.22
C ASP A 34 -25.39 -3.97 4.25
N PHE A 35 -24.26 -4.68 4.27
CA PHE A 35 -23.95 -5.74 3.32
C PHE A 35 -23.54 -7.05 4.01
N GLU A 36 -24.45 -7.63 4.78
CA GLU A 36 -24.25 -8.83 5.65
C GLU A 36 -23.55 -10.05 5.02
N ASN A 37 -23.57 -10.18 3.69
CA ASN A 37 -22.94 -11.31 2.99
C ASN A 37 -21.49 -11.01 2.56
N TYR A 38 -20.95 -9.85 2.89
CA TYR A 38 -19.66 -9.37 2.43
C TYR A 38 -18.82 -8.81 3.56
N GLU A 39 -17.51 -8.96 3.41
CA GLU A 39 -16.50 -8.46 4.32
C GLU A 39 -15.37 -7.82 3.51
N VAL A 40 -14.66 -6.88 4.12
CA VAL A 40 -13.54 -6.14 3.54
C VAL A 40 -12.30 -6.31 4.41
N SER A 41 -11.14 -6.50 3.77
CA SER A 41 -9.86 -6.58 4.48
C SER A 41 -9.21 -5.22 4.69
N ASN A 42 -8.33 -5.14 5.68
CA ASN A 42 -7.43 -4.02 5.92
C ASN A 42 -6.51 -3.72 4.71
N LEU A 43 -6.32 -4.68 3.79
CA LEU A 43 -5.56 -4.51 2.54
C LEU A 43 -6.44 -4.10 1.34
N GLY A 44 -7.74 -3.95 1.52
CA GLY A 44 -8.67 -3.51 0.48
C GLY A 44 -9.21 -4.63 -0.41
N GLN A 45 -9.18 -5.88 0.04
CA GLN A 45 -9.89 -6.97 -0.63
C GLN A 45 -11.34 -7.03 -0.16
N VAL A 46 -12.28 -7.29 -1.08
CA VAL A 46 -13.68 -7.51 -0.72
C VAL A 46 -14.05 -8.92 -1.11
N ARG A 47 -14.63 -9.69 -0.19
CA ARG A 47 -15.05 -11.07 -0.45
C ARG A 47 -16.47 -11.33 0.01
N ASN A 48 -17.06 -12.38 -0.55
CA ASN A 48 -18.32 -12.91 -0.07
C ASN A 48 -18.07 -13.81 1.15
N LYS A 49 -18.66 -13.46 2.29
CA LYS A 49 -18.48 -14.13 3.60
C LYS A 49 -18.83 -15.61 3.59
N LYS A 50 -19.85 -16.01 2.81
CA LYS A 50 -20.34 -17.40 2.76
C LYS A 50 -19.51 -18.30 1.84
N THR A 51 -19.07 -17.76 0.72
CA THR A 51 -18.38 -18.53 -0.33
C THR A 51 -16.86 -18.36 -0.31
N GLY A 52 -16.34 -17.41 0.46
CA GLY A 52 -14.93 -17.01 0.46
C GLY A 52 -14.45 -16.35 -0.84
N ARG A 53 -15.34 -16.19 -1.83
CA ARG A 53 -14.97 -15.67 -3.14
C ARG A 53 -14.59 -14.20 -3.05
N ILE A 54 -13.37 -13.87 -3.45
CA ILE A 54 -12.91 -12.49 -3.65
C ILE A 54 -13.62 -11.88 -4.87
N LEU A 55 -14.15 -10.68 -4.69
CA LEU A 55 -14.82 -9.92 -5.73
C LEU A 55 -13.79 -9.22 -6.62
N LYS A 56 -14.00 -9.25 -7.93
CA LYS A 56 -13.16 -8.53 -8.88
C LYS A 56 -13.50 -7.03 -8.83
N PRO A 57 -12.53 -6.15 -8.54
CA PRO A 57 -12.75 -4.70 -8.56
C PRO A 57 -12.76 -4.15 -9.99
N TYR A 58 -13.40 -2.99 -10.15
CA TYR A 58 -13.44 -2.22 -11.38
C TYR A 58 -13.09 -0.76 -11.10
N GLU A 59 -12.33 -0.14 -11.99
CA GLU A 59 -12.00 1.28 -11.91
C GLU A 59 -13.20 2.13 -12.34
N ASP A 60 -13.56 3.14 -11.54
CA ASP A 60 -14.54 4.14 -11.95
C ASP A 60 -13.92 5.20 -12.88
N LYS A 61 -14.76 6.08 -13.44
CA LYS A 61 -14.31 7.16 -14.33
C LYS A 61 -13.29 8.12 -13.70
N ASP A 62 -13.21 8.14 -12.37
CA ASP A 62 -12.33 9.01 -11.60
C ASP A 62 -11.10 8.25 -11.10
N GLY A 63 -10.90 6.99 -11.47
CA GLY A 63 -9.73 6.18 -11.14
C GLY A 63 -9.82 5.40 -9.81
N TYR A 64 -10.97 5.38 -9.14
CA TYR A 64 -11.13 4.64 -7.89
C TYR A 64 -11.58 3.21 -8.12
N LEU A 65 -11.03 2.27 -7.35
CA LEU A 65 -11.51 0.89 -7.37
C LEU A 65 -12.88 0.76 -6.70
N THR A 66 -13.78 0.04 -7.36
CA THR A 66 -15.16 -0.19 -6.96
C THR A 66 -15.55 -1.66 -7.09
N VAL A 67 -16.53 -2.08 -6.30
CA VAL A 67 -17.14 -3.43 -6.35
C VAL A 67 -18.66 -3.33 -6.35
N GLY A 68 -19.31 -4.33 -6.95
CA GLY A 68 -20.76 -4.46 -6.92
C GLY A 68 -21.19 -5.36 -5.77
N LEU A 69 -21.85 -4.79 -4.76
CA LEU A 69 -22.42 -5.51 -3.62
C LEU A 69 -23.94 -5.60 -3.74
N TYR A 70 -24.55 -6.63 -3.16
CA TYR A 70 -26.01 -6.80 -3.19
C TYR A 70 -26.60 -6.51 -1.82
N LEU A 71 -27.52 -5.55 -1.77
CA LEU A 71 -28.35 -5.24 -0.61
C LEU A 71 -29.81 -5.47 -1.00
N ASN A 72 -30.51 -6.35 -0.29
CA ASN A 72 -31.92 -6.69 -0.57
C ASN A 72 -32.19 -7.02 -2.05
N LYS A 73 -31.31 -7.82 -2.67
CA LYS A 73 -31.33 -8.21 -4.10
C LYS A 73 -31.07 -7.08 -5.10
N ILE A 74 -30.79 -5.87 -4.64
CA ILE A 74 -30.42 -4.72 -5.48
C ILE A 74 -28.90 -4.58 -5.47
N LYS A 75 -28.29 -4.53 -6.66
CA LYS A 75 -26.85 -4.31 -6.81
C LYS A 75 -26.53 -2.83 -6.57
N LYS A 76 -25.59 -2.54 -5.68
CA LYS A 76 -25.00 -1.23 -5.42
C LYS A 76 -23.51 -1.24 -5.75
N THR A 77 -23.05 -0.19 -6.41
CA THR A 77 -21.61 0.02 -6.67
C THR A 77 -21.01 0.78 -5.49
N CYS A 78 -20.02 0.20 -4.83
CA CYS A 78 -19.35 0.77 -3.67
C CYS A 78 -17.87 0.97 -3.95
N LYS A 79 -17.28 2.08 -3.44
CA LYS A 79 -15.84 2.35 -3.58
C LYS A 79 -15.05 1.65 -2.47
N ILE A 80 -13.97 0.96 -2.82
CA ILE A 80 -13.24 0.10 -1.88
C ILE A 80 -12.61 0.90 -0.74
N HIS A 81 -11.92 2.01 -1.03
CA HIS A 81 -11.36 2.86 0.03
C HIS A 81 -12.39 3.32 1.07
N ARG A 82 -13.66 3.53 0.67
CA ARG A 82 -14.71 3.88 1.63
C ARG A 82 -15.08 2.69 2.50
N LEU A 83 -15.24 1.51 1.89
CA LEU A 83 -15.53 0.27 2.63
C LEU A 83 -14.45 0.00 3.68
N VAL A 84 -13.16 0.12 3.30
CA VAL A 84 -12.02 -0.06 4.20
C VAL A 84 -12.05 1.00 5.31
N ALA A 85 -12.15 2.30 4.95
CA ALA A 85 -12.15 3.36 5.95
C ALA A 85 -13.32 3.25 6.94
N GLN A 86 -14.51 2.85 6.47
CA GLN A 86 -15.67 2.65 7.33
C GLN A 86 -15.50 1.47 8.30
N ALA A 87 -14.86 0.39 7.84
CA ALA A 87 -14.67 -0.80 8.67
C ALA A 87 -13.50 -0.69 9.66
N PHE A 88 -12.45 0.07 9.33
CA PHE A 88 -11.20 0.07 10.10
C PHE A 88 -10.80 1.41 10.71
N LEU A 89 -11.29 2.55 10.21
CA LEU A 89 -10.87 3.86 10.70
C LEU A 89 -11.99 4.55 11.48
N GLU A 90 -11.67 4.97 12.70
CA GLU A 90 -12.56 5.83 13.47
C GLU A 90 -12.76 7.17 12.75
N ASN A 91 -14.00 7.67 12.78
CA ASN A 91 -14.37 8.94 12.17
C ASN A 91 -15.00 9.89 13.21
N PRO A 92 -14.25 10.31 14.25
CA PRO A 92 -14.80 11.14 15.34
C PRO A 92 -15.33 12.49 14.86
N ASN A 93 -14.80 13.00 13.75
CA ASN A 93 -15.19 14.27 13.15
C ASN A 93 -16.30 14.15 12.09
N ASN A 94 -16.82 12.93 11.87
CA ASN A 94 -17.89 12.61 10.92
C ASN A 94 -17.64 13.18 9.50
N TYR A 95 -16.41 13.04 9.02
CA TYR A 95 -16.05 13.45 7.66
C TYR A 95 -16.66 12.53 6.61
N ASN A 96 -17.04 13.10 5.47
CA ASN A 96 -17.70 12.37 4.39
C ASN A 96 -16.75 11.88 3.30
N GLU A 97 -15.50 12.35 3.31
CA GLU A 97 -14.49 12.09 2.30
C GLU A 97 -13.32 11.31 2.90
N VAL A 98 -12.79 10.39 2.10
CA VAL A 98 -11.62 9.59 2.43
C VAL A 98 -10.54 9.96 1.42
N ASP A 99 -9.37 10.28 1.93
CA ASP A 99 -8.18 10.64 1.16
C ASP A 99 -7.22 9.46 1.15
N HIS A 100 -6.56 9.25 0.01
CA HIS A 100 -5.41 8.37 -0.11
C HIS A 100 -4.17 9.19 0.24
N VAL A 101 -3.44 8.81 1.28
CA VAL A 101 -2.26 9.55 1.75
C VAL A 101 -1.19 9.63 0.66
N ASP A 102 -0.98 8.52 -0.05
CA ASP A 102 -0.13 8.43 -1.23
C ASP A 102 -0.78 8.95 -2.53
N CYS A 103 -2.01 9.48 -2.47
CA CYS A 103 -2.83 9.91 -3.62
C CYS A 103 -3.03 8.86 -4.73
N ILE A 104 -2.72 7.59 -4.47
CA ILE A 104 -2.86 6.46 -5.38
C ILE A 104 -4.19 5.76 -5.06
N LYS A 105 -5.16 5.99 -5.93
CA LYS A 105 -6.57 5.58 -5.74
C LYS A 105 -6.82 4.08 -5.72
N PHE A 106 -5.82 3.27 -6.11
CA PHE A 106 -5.89 1.82 -6.05
C PHE A 106 -5.24 1.22 -4.81
N ASN A 107 -4.41 1.97 -4.07
CA ASN A 107 -3.83 1.52 -2.81
C ASN A 107 -4.85 1.70 -1.68
N ASN A 108 -5.76 0.73 -1.54
CA ASN A 108 -6.82 0.79 -0.54
C ASN A 108 -6.42 0.16 0.81
N ASN A 109 -5.12 0.06 1.11
CA ASN A 109 -4.67 -0.35 2.43
C ASN A 109 -5.15 0.67 3.47
N VAL A 110 -5.69 0.20 4.59
CA VAL A 110 -6.17 1.05 5.69
C VAL A 110 -5.13 2.10 6.13
N GLN A 111 -3.84 1.73 6.17
CA GLN A 111 -2.77 2.64 6.57
C GLN A 111 -2.55 3.78 5.57
N ASN A 112 -2.98 3.59 4.32
CA ASN A 112 -2.92 4.60 3.28
C ASN A 112 -4.21 5.46 3.20
N LEU A 113 -5.19 5.22 4.07
CA LEU A 113 -6.47 5.92 4.05
C LEU A 113 -6.62 6.82 5.26
N ARG A 114 -7.24 7.97 5.07
CA ARG A 114 -7.65 8.85 6.18
C ARG A 114 -8.96 9.55 5.86
N TRP A 115 -9.75 9.80 6.89
CA TRP A 115 -10.90 10.69 6.79
C TRP A 115 -10.42 12.14 6.61
N CYS A 116 -10.98 12.86 5.63
CA CYS A 116 -10.60 14.23 5.33
C CYS A 116 -11.82 15.14 5.15
N SER A 117 -11.65 16.43 5.45
CA SER A 117 -12.64 17.43 5.11
C SER A 117 -12.60 17.74 3.60
N ARG A 118 -13.76 18.10 3.04
CA ARG A 118 -13.90 18.50 1.64
C ARG A 118 -12.95 19.63 1.25
N SER A 119 -12.68 20.57 2.15
CA SER A 119 -11.75 21.68 1.91
C SER A 119 -10.30 21.22 1.81
N ASN A 120 -9.88 20.22 2.59
CA ASN A 120 -8.54 19.64 2.50
C ASN A 120 -8.37 18.81 1.23
N ASN A 121 -9.37 17.99 0.86
CA ASN A 121 -9.33 17.22 -0.39
C ASN A 121 -9.26 18.14 -1.62
N GLN A 122 -9.94 19.29 -1.59
CA GLN A 122 -9.86 20.27 -2.67
C GLN A 122 -8.51 21.01 -2.74
N LYS A 123 -7.83 21.24 -1.62
CA LYS A 123 -6.46 21.81 -1.64
C LYS A 123 -5.43 20.85 -2.21
N ASN A 124 -5.64 19.53 -2.06
CA ASN A 124 -4.88 18.49 -2.75
C ASN A 124 -5.21 18.36 -4.25
N LYS A 125 -6.22 19.10 -4.76
CA LYS A 125 -6.49 19.22 -6.20
C LYS A 125 -5.77 20.45 -6.79
N ASN A 126 -4.46 20.37 -6.98
CA ASN A 126 -3.70 21.27 -7.84
C ASN A 126 -2.63 20.41 -8.56
N SER A 127 -2.34 20.51 -9.86
CA SER A 127 -2.68 21.48 -10.90
C SER A 127 -2.56 20.80 -12.28
N ASN A 128 -3.23 21.40 -13.27
CA ASN A 128 -3.46 20.94 -14.63
C ASN A 128 -2.23 20.53 -15.47
N ASN A 129 -2.51 19.61 -16.40
CA ASN A 129 -1.92 19.40 -17.73
C ASN A 129 -0.48 18.83 -17.82
N PHE A 130 -0.41 17.64 -18.45
CA PHE A 130 0.72 16.80 -18.84
C PHE A 130 1.29 15.81 -17.80
N GLY A 131 0.95 14.53 -18.00
CA GLY A 131 1.96 13.47 -18.03
C GLY A 131 2.10 12.63 -16.79
N ASP A 132 2.74 13.15 -15.74
CA ASP A 132 3.08 12.36 -14.56
C ASP A 132 2.93 13.26 -13.32
N LYS A 133 1.91 12.97 -12.51
CA LYS A 133 1.75 13.59 -11.19
C LYS A 133 2.86 13.04 -10.29
N PHE A 134 3.85 13.86 -9.98
CA PHE A 134 4.86 13.51 -8.98
C PHE A 134 4.39 13.95 -7.61
N ILE A 135 4.46 13.03 -6.65
CA ILE A 135 4.19 13.30 -5.24
C ILE A 135 5.55 13.41 -4.58
N PHE A 136 5.87 14.60 -4.08
CA PHE A 136 7.13 14.84 -3.38
C PHE A 136 6.94 14.64 -1.89
N VAL A 137 7.97 14.11 -1.24
CA VAL A 137 8.06 13.97 0.21
C VAL A 137 9.35 14.64 0.68
N ASP A 138 9.32 15.21 1.90
CA ASP A 138 10.49 15.90 2.45
C ASP A 138 11.57 14.91 2.91
N GLN A 139 11.16 13.69 3.30
CA GLN A 139 12.04 12.65 3.82
C GLN A 139 11.58 11.26 3.37
N LEU A 140 12.51 10.32 3.28
CA LEU A 140 12.20 8.90 3.05
C LEU A 140 11.53 8.32 4.31
N PRO A 141 10.59 7.37 4.15
CA PRO A 141 10.11 6.57 5.28
C PRO A 141 11.28 5.90 6.02
N GLU A 142 11.12 5.73 7.34
CA GLU A 142 12.16 5.11 8.17
C GLU A 142 12.46 3.66 7.77
N ASP A 143 11.45 2.94 7.26
CA ASP A 143 11.56 1.58 6.77
C ASP A 143 12.00 1.47 5.29
N ALA A 144 12.38 2.58 4.65
CA ALA A 144 12.72 2.58 3.24
C ALA A 144 14.09 1.93 2.97
N VAL A 145 14.09 0.82 2.22
CA VAL A 145 15.28 0.07 1.84
C VAL A 145 15.68 0.40 0.40
N GLU A 146 16.97 0.63 0.15
CA GLU A 146 17.47 0.87 -1.21
C GLU A 146 17.22 -0.33 -2.13
N VAL A 147 16.67 -0.07 -3.32
CA VAL A 147 16.52 -1.04 -4.41
C VAL A 147 17.70 -0.87 -5.36
N TRP A 148 18.75 -1.67 -5.17
CA TRP A 148 19.97 -1.60 -5.99
C TRP A 148 20.00 -2.64 -7.11
N TYR A 149 19.16 -3.69 -7.05
CA TYR A 149 19.05 -4.71 -8.09
C TYR A 149 17.62 -5.23 -8.29
N TYR A 150 17.20 -5.38 -9.53
CA TYR A 150 15.94 -6.01 -9.89
C TYR A 150 16.00 -6.59 -11.31
N SER A 151 15.65 -7.88 -11.45
CA SER A 151 15.48 -8.56 -12.75
C SER A 151 16.69 -8.42 -13.70
N GLY A 152 17.92 -8.52 -13.17
CA GLY A 152 19.15 -8.42 -13.98
C GLY A 152 19.69 -7.00 -14.19
N HIS A 153 18.99 -5.97 -13.69
CA HIS A 153 19.39 -4.57 -13.83
C HIS A 153 19.76 -3.96 -12.48
N PHE A 154 20.76 -3.09 -12.49
CA PHE A 154 21.16 -2.29 -11.34
C PHE A 154 20.48 -0.94 -11.35
N PHE A 155 20.19 -0.42 -10.16
CA PHE A 155 19.50 0.84 -9.96
C PHE A 155 20.26 1.70 -8.95
N ASN A 156 20.06 3.01 -9.02
CA ASN A 156 20.49 3.99 -8.02
C ASN A 156 19.25 4.78 -7.60
N ASP A 157 19.28 5.35 -6.40
CA ASP A 157 18.34 6.39 -5.98
C ASP A 157 16.89 5.90 -5.80
N TYR A 158 16.64 4.59 -5.90
CA TYR A 158 15.32 3.99 -5.68
C TYR A 158 15.24 3.34 -4.30
N TYR A 159 14.14 3.57 -3.59
CA TYR A 159 13.95 3.09 -2.22
C TYR A 159 12.54 2.53 -2.05
N TRP A 160 12.42 1.37 -1.41
CA TRP A 160 11.17 0.65 -1.19
C TRP A 160 10.79 0.68 0.30
N SER A 161 9.61 1.20 0.62
CA SER A 161 9.03 1.07 1.96
C SER A 161 8.09 -0.14 1.96
N GLN A 162 8.36 -1.11 2.82
CA GLN A 162 7.56 -2.32 2.95
C GLN A 162 6.21 -2.01 3.60
N THR A 163 6.22 -1.15 4.61
CA THR A 163 5.04 -0.73 5.38
C THR A 163 4.08 0.08 4.52
N LEU A 164 4.60 1.01 3.73
CA LEU A 164 3.78 1.86 2.85
C LEU A 164 3.52 1.23 1.49
N ASN A 165 4.21 0.14 1.16
CA ASN A 165 4.12 -0.52 -0.13
C ASN A 165 4.34 0.47 -1.30
N GLN A 166 5.37 1.31 -1.17
CA GLN A 166 5.62 2.44 -2.05
C GLN A 166 7.09 2.52 -2.43
N LEU A 167 7.33 2.74 -3.73
CA LEU A 167 8.66 2.99 -4.27
C LEU A 167 8.91 4.50 -4.35
N TYR A 168 10.09 4.93 -3.93
CA TYR A 168 10.54 6.32 -3.94
C TYR A 168 11.76 6.45 -4.85
N PHE A 169 11.93 7.65 -5.41
CA PHE A 169 13.11 8.05 -6.16
C PHE A 169 13.68 9.32 -5.55
N ASN A 170 14.94 9.28 -5.12
CA ASN A 170 15.62 10.40 -4.46
C ASN A 170 16.85 10.83 -5.26
N ASN A 171 16.77 11.97 -5.96
CA ASN A 171 17.89 12.46 -6.77
C ASN A 171 18.90 13.32 -6.00
N GLY A 172 18.88 13.28 -4.66
CA GLY A 172 19.71 14.10 -3.77
C GLY A 172 19.24 15.54 -3.58
N VAL A 173 18.26 16.02 -4.37
CA VAL A 173 17.63 17.34 -4.21
C VAL A 173 16.20 17.21 -3.69
N ARG A 174 15.47 16.20 -4.17
CA ARG A 174 14.08 15.95 -3.83
C ARG A 174 13.77 14.45 -3.89
N ILE A 175 12.84 14.04 -3.06
CA ILE A 175 12.34 12.67 -3.03
C ILE A 175 10.94 12.67 -3.64
N ARG A 176 10.71 11.81 -4.63
CA ARG A 176 9.39 11.63 -5.24
C ARG A 176 8.92 10.20 -5.10
N GLN A 177 7.62 10.00 -4.93
CA GLN A 177 7.00 8.69 -5.09
C GLN A 177 7.00 8.30 -6.57
N VAL A 178 7.33 7.05 -6.85
CA VAL A 178 7.19 6.44 -8.17
C VAL A 178 5.77 5.87 -8.25
N ILE A 179 4.95 6.49 -9.08
CA ILE A 179 3.53 6.11 -9.20
C ILE A 179 3.43 4.78 -9.96
N PRO A 180 2.83 3.74 -9.37
CA PRO A 180 2.61 2.49 -10.07
C PRO A 180 1.52 2.65 -11.13
N LYS A 181 1.69 1.97 -12.26
CA LYS A 181 0.72 1.88 -13.36
C LYS A 181 0.13 0.47 -13.39
N ILE A 182 -1.10 0.33 -13.90
CA ILE A 182 -1.79 -0.96 -14.02
C ILE A 182 -1.72 -1.48 -15.46
N GLN A 183 -1.37 -2.74 -15.64
CA GLN A 183 -1.36 -3.42 -16.93
C GLN A 183 -1.78 -4.87 -16.72
N ASN A 184 -2.88 -5.27 -17.38
CA ASN A 184 -3.44 -6.62 -17.29
C ASN A 184 -3.48 -7.14 -15.84
N ILE A 185 -4.14 -6.39 -14.94
CA ILE A 185 -4.32 -6.66 -13.49
C ILE A 185 -3.07 -6.58 -12.60
N TYR A 186 -1.87 -6.37 -13.15
CA TYR A 186 -0.64 -6.22 -12.36
C TYR A 186 -0.23 -4.74 -12.22
N TYR A 187 0.31 -4.38 -11.06
CA TYR A 187 0.87 -3.05 -10.80
C TYR A 187 2.38 -3.04 -11.00
N TYR A 188 2.88 -2.00 -11.67
CA TYR A 188 4.31 -1.82 -11.93
C TYR A 188 4.76 -0.38 -11.78
N CYS A 189 5.99 -0.19 -11.29
CA CYS A 189 6.68 1.09 -11.24
C CYS A 189 7.67 1.20 -12.40
N SER A 190 7.54 2.25 -13.20
CA SER A 190 8.52 2.57 -14.24
C SER A 190 9.76 3.21 -13.64
N CYS A 191 10.90 2.54 -13.78
CA CYS A 191 12.18 2.91 -13.20
C CYS A 191 13.26 2.93 -14.28
N GLN A 192 14.29 3.75 -14.10
CA GLN A 192 15.43 3.83 -15.01
C GLN A 192 16.62 3.08 -14.41
N SER A 193 17.19 2.13 -15.13
CA SER A 193 18.40 1.41 -14.70
C SER A 193 19.62 2.33 -14.75
N LYS A 194 20.73 1.91 -14.11
CA LYS A 194 22.05 2.59 -14.26
C LYS A 194 22.53 2.66 -15.71
N GLN A 195 22.02 1.80 -16.59
CA GLN A 195 22.33 1.75 -18.02
C GLN A 195 21.34 2.56 -18.87
N ASN A 196 20.45 3.35 -18.23
CA ASN A 196 19.38 4.13 -18.84
C ASN A 196 18.24 3.32 -19.48
N ASP A 197 18.12 2.03 -19.17
CA ASP A 197 16.98 1.22 -19.60
C ASP A 197 15.73 1.57 -18.82
N ASN A 198 14.59 1.62 -19.49
CA ASN A 198 13.30 1.76 -18.83
C ASN A 198 12.78 0.38 -18.40
N ILE A 199 12.79 0.12 -17.10
CA ILE A 199 12.38 -1.16 -16.50
C ILE A 199 11.06 -1.00 -15.75
N GLN A 200 10.18 -1.98 -15.89
CA GLN A 200 8.95 -2.07 -15.11
C GLN A 200 9.18 -3.01 -13.91
N MET A 201 9.25 -2.44 -12.72
CA MET A 201 9.32 -3.21 -11.48
C MET A 201 7.92 -3.61 -11.03
N SER A 202 7.67 -4.91 -10.82
CA SER A 202 6.39 -5.40 -10.34
C SER A 202 6.23 -5.11 -8.85
N MET A 203 5.14 -4.44 -8.47
CA MET A 203 4.84 -4.15 -7.06
C MET A 203 4.74 -5.45 -6.25
N THR A 204 4.12 -6.50 -6.79
CA THR A 204 4.00 -7.80 -6.11
C THR A 204 5.36 -8.46 -5.87
N LYS A 205 6.34 -8.25 -6.76
CA LYS A 205 7.70 -8.75 -6.55
C LYS A 205 8.46 -7.92 -5.52
N LEU A 206 8.29 -6.59 -5.55
CA LEU A 206 8.84 -5.69 -4.53
C LEU A 206 8.31 -6.05 -3.13
N GLN A 207 7.00 -6.22 -2.98
CA GLN A 207 6.36 -6.65 -1.72
C GLN A 207 6.91 -7.97 -1.18
N LYS A 208 7.25 -8.91 -2.06
CA LYS A 208 7.81 -10.22 -1.68
C LYS A 208 9.31 -10.17 -1.38
N GLY A 209 9.93 -8.98 -1.38
CA GLY A 209 11.37 -8.83 -1.22
C GLY A 209 12.18 -9.41 -2.38
N LEU A 210 11.58 -9.58 -3.57
CA LEU A 210 12.24 -10.14 -4.76
C LEU A 210 13.02 -9.08 -5.54
N PHE A 211 13.80 -8.29 -4.81
CA PHE A 211 14.78 -7.33 -5.28
C PHE A 211 16.04 -7.51 -4.42
N ASN A 212 17.19 -7.07 -4.90
CA ASN A 212 18.48 -7.25 -4.22
C ASN A 212 18.95 -8.72 -4.03
N ASN A 213 18.24 -9.70 -4.58
CA ASN A 213 18.67 -11.11 -4.63
C ASN A 213 19.32 -11.39 -6.01
N GLN A 214 20.63 -11.64 -6.04
CA GLN A 214 21.36 -12.05 -7.25
C GLN A 214 21.17 -13.55 -7.55
#